data_AF-A0A419JBZ2-F1
#
_entry.id   AF-A0A419JBZ2-F1
#
_cell.length_a   1.000
_cell.length_b   1.000
_cell.length_c   1.000
_cell.angle_alpha   90.00
_cell.angle_beta   90.00
_cell.angle_gamma   90.00
#
_symmetry.space_group_name_H-M   'P 1'
#
loop_
_entity.id
_entity.type
_entity.pdbx_description
1 polymer ?
#
loop_
_entity_poly.entity_id
_entity_poly.type
_entity_poly.pdbx_seq_one_letter_code
_entity_poly.pdbx_strand_id
1 'polypeptide(L)'
;MKTLRLLLKQVVYDLLESLGHKVVLAHPLKTRMIAEARVKTDKVDAKTLAELLRGGFLPTSYVPTKEIRALRHLVRHRIALGRFRARVKTQIKTELRRKNIKYPDGGGIFTGKGKK
;
A
#
# COMPACT_ATOMS: atom_id res chain seq x y z
N MET A 1 2.79 8.71 -1.95
CA MET A 1 1.99 8.00 -0.92
C MET A 1 1.09 6.86 -1.46
N LYS A 2 1.19 6.45 -2.73
CA LYS A 2 0.26 5.47 -3.36
C LYS A 2 0.54 3.99 -3.06
N THR A 3 1.69 3.63 -2.48
CA THR A 3 2.13 2.23 -2.35
C THR A 3 1.67 1.49 -1.10
N LEU A 4 1.39 2.18 0.00
CA LEU A 4 0.87 1.55 1.24
C LEU A 4 -0.64 1.30 1.20
N ARG A 5 -1.39 2.06 0.38
CA ARG A 5 -2.86 1.94 0.27
C ARG A 5 -3.33 0.64 -0.38
N LEU A 6 -2.46 -0.06 -1.11
CA LEU A 6 -2.76 -1.34 -1.76
C LEU A 6 -2.61 -2.54 -0.81
N LEU A 7 -1.78 -2.43 0.24
CA LEU A 7 -1.53 -3.53 1.18
C LEU A 7 -2.78 -3.85 2.01
N LEU A 8 -3.48 -2.83 2.51
CA LEU A 8 -4.70 -3.02 3.30
C LEU A 8 -5.83 -3.67 2.50
N LYS A 9 -5.90 -3.40 1.19
CA LYS A 9 -6.91 -3.99 0.30
C LYS A 9 -6.66 -5.47 0.03
N GLN A 10 -5.39 -5.87 -0.01
CA GLN A 10 -5.06 -7.25 -0.35
C GLN A 10 -5.28 -8.21 0.81
N VAL A 11 -5.05 -7.78 2.05
CA VAL A 11 -5.33 -8.59 3.25
C VAL A 11 -6.80 -9.03 3.31
N VAL A 12 -7.73 -8.12 3.02
CA VAL A 12 -9.17 -8.43 3.00
C VAL A 12 -9.51 -9.41 1.89
N TYR A 13 -8.92 -9.24 0.69
CA TYR A 13 -9.10 -10.17 -0.42
C TYR A 13 -8.59 -11.57 -0.05
N ASP A 14 -7.36 -11.66 0.46
CA ASP A 14 -6.71 -12.92 0.83
C ASP A 14 -7.49 -13.64 1.95
N LEU A 15 -8.03 -12.89 2.92
CA LEU A 15 -8.86 -13.43 4.00
C LEU A 15 -10.16 -14.04 3.45
N LEU A 16 -10.91 -13.29 2.64
CA LEU A 16 -12.17 -13.76 2.08
C LEU A 16 -11.95 -14.97 1.16
N GLU A 17 -10.86 -14.98 0.39
CA GLU A 17 -10.45 -16.12 -0.43
C GLU A 17 -10.11 -17.34 0.44
N SER A 18 -9.41 -17.14 1.58
CA SER A 18 -9.09 -18.23 2.53
C SER A 18 -10.31 -18.81 3.24
N LEU A 19 -11.39 -18.04 3.36
CA LEU A 19 -12.68 -18.49 3.90
C LEU A 19 -13.54 -19.22 2.84
N GLY A 20 -13.01 -19.41 1.62
CA GLY A 20 -13.71 -20.12 0.54
C GLY A 20 -14.69 -19.26 -0.26
N HIS A 21 -14.67 -17.93 -0.07
CA HIS A 21 -15.54 -17.04 -0.82
C HIS A 21 -14.96 -16.71 -2.20
N LYS A 22 -15.83 -16.66 -3.21
CA LYS A 22 -15.48 -16.13 -4.54
C LYS A 22 -15.40 -14.60 -4.48
N VAL A 23 -14.18 -14.06 -4.46
CA VAL A 23 -13.94 -12.62 -4.35
C VAL A 23 -13.75 -11.99 -5.73
N VAL A 24 -14.58 -11.00 -6.06
CA VAL A 24 -14.49 -10.23 -7.30
C VAL A 24 -14.06 -8.79 -6.98
N LEU A 25 -13.01 -8.30 -7.63
CA LEU A 25 -12.51 -6.94 -7.43
C LEU A 25 -13.08 -6.00 -8.49
N ALA A 26 -13.90 -5.03 -8.10
CA ALA A 26 -14.44 -4.03 -9.00
C ALA A 26 -13.38 -2.99 -9.41
N HIS A 27 -13.41 -2.57 -10.68
CA HIS A 27 -12.52 -1.53 -11.20
C HIS A 27 -13.04 -0.14 -10.78
N PRO A 28 -12.35 0.62 -9.90
CA PRO A 28 -12.92 1.78 -9.25
C PRO A 28 -13.38 2.90 -10.20
N LEU A 29 -12.60 3.20 -11.25
CA LEU A 29 -12.97 4.26 -12.21
C LEU A 29 -14.18 3.87 -13.05
N LYS A 30 -14.11 2.73 -13.73
CA LYS A 30 -15.22 2.21 -14.55
C LYS A 30 -16.49 1.96 -13.73
N THR A 31 -16.36 1.44 -12.52
CA THR A 31 -17.50 1.23 -11.63
C THR A 31 -18.14 2.56 -11.24
N ARG A 32 -17.34 3.58 -10.93
CA ARG A 32 -17.86 4.92 -10.66
C ARG A 32 -18.62 5.49 -11.87
N MET A 33 -18.09 5.34 -13.08
CA MET A 33 -18.77 5.81 -14.30
C MET A 33 -20.16 5.17 -14.51
N ILE A 34 -20.40 3.97 -13.99
CA ILE A 34 -21.64 3.21 -14.19
C ILE A 34 -22.59 3.32 -12.98
N ALA A 35 -22.03 3.44 -11.77
CA ALA A 35 -22.74 3.29 -10.50
C ALA A 35 -22.65 4.55 -9.60
N GLU A 36 -22.36 5.73 -10.15
CA GLU A 36 -22.32 6.96 -9.36
C GLU A 36 -23.73 7.39 -8.96
N ALA A 37 -24.15 6.95 -7.77
CA ALA A 37 -25.41 7.35 -7.17
C ALA A 37 -25.33 8.78 -6.62
N ARG A 38 -26.42 9.55 -6.80
CA ARG A 38 -26.57 10.91 -6.25
C ARG A 38 -26.54 10.93 -4.72
N VAL A 39 -26.96 9.84 -4.07
CA VAL A 39 -26.88 9.63 -2.62
C VAL A 39 -25.89 8.50 -2.36
N LYS A 40 -24.70 8.85 -1.88
CA LYS A 40 -23.63 7.91 -1.62
C LYS A 40 -23.72 7.38 -0.19
N THR A 41 -24.18 6.14 -0.03
CA THR A 41 -24.21 5.44 1.25
C THR A 41 -23.72 4.01 1.05
N ASP A 42 -23.00 3.44 2.02
CA ASP A 42 -22.41 2.10 1.90
C ASP A 42 -23.46 1.02 1.58
N LYS A 43 -24.69 1.18 2.07
CA LYS A 43 -25.81 0.26 1.79
C LYS A 43 -26.24 0.31 0.32
N VAL A 44 -26.38 1.52 -0.24
CA VAL A 44 -26.77 1.71 -1.64
C VAL A 44 -25.64 1.24 -2.56
N ASP A 45 -24.39 1.60 -2.25
CA ASP A 45 -23.22 1.18 -3.02
C ASP A 45 -23.10 -0.36 -3.05
N ALA A 46 -23.28 -1.05 -1.92
CA ALA A 46 -23.24 -2.50 -1.85
C ALA A 46 -24.35 -3.17 -2.68
N LYS A 47 -25.58 -2.63 -2.64
CA LYS A 47 -26.70 -3.14 -3.43
C LYS A 47 -26.44 -2.99 -4.93
N THR A 48 -26.02 -1.80 -5.36
CA THR A 48 -25.70 -1.52 -6.77
C THR A 48 -24.58 -2.41 -7.29
N LEU A 49 -23.53 -2.64 -6.49
CA LEU A 49 -22.46 -3.56 -6.85
C LEU A 49 -22.95 -5.01 -6.99
N ALA A 50 -23.84 -5.46 -6.11
CA ALA A 50 -24.42 -6.80 -6.16
C ALA A 50 -25.31 -6.98 -7.40
N GLU A 51 -26.11 -5.97 -7.76
CA GLU A 51 -26.94 -5.97 -8.96
C GLU A 51 -26.08 -5.99 -10.24
N LEU A 52 -25.03 -5.17 -10.30
CA LEU A 52 -24.08 -5.17 -11.42
C LEU A 52 -23.34 -6.50 -11.55
N LEU A 53 -22.95 -7.11 -10.43
CA LEU A 53 -22.30 -8.43 -10.45
C LEU A 53 -23.27 -9.52 -10.93
N ARG A 54 -24.51 -9.50 -10.45
CA ARG A 54 -25.56 -10.46 -10.85
C ARG A 54 -25.89 -10.34 -12.33
N GLY A 55 -25.95 -9.13 -12.86
CA GLY A 55 -26.21 -8.87 -14.28
C GLY A 55 -24.99 -9.11 -15.19
N GLY A 56 -23.81 -9.42 -14.65
CA GLY A 56 -22.59 -9.59 -15.44
C GLY A 56 -22.00 -8.26 -15.98
N PHE A 57 -22.50 -7.12 -15.52
CA PHE A 57 -22.08 -5.79 -15.97
C PHE A 57 -20.99 -5.17 -15.09
N LEU A 58 -20.58 -5.83 -14.01
CA LEU A 58 -19.58 -5.30 -13.11
C LEU A 58 -18.20 -5.26 -13.80
N PRO A 59 -17.59 -4.08 -14.02
CA PRO A 59 -16.25 -4.02 -14.58
C PRO A 59 -15.23 -4.53 -13.56
N THR A 60 -14.64 -5.70 -13.82
CA THR A 60 -13.66 -6.30 -12.93
C THR A 60 -12.25 -5.73 -13.15
N SER A 61 -11.47 -5.66 -12.09
CA SER A 61 -10.04 -5.34 -12.13
C SER A 61 -9.22 -6.63 -12.07
N TYR A 62 -8.05 -6.61 -12.73
CA TYR A 62 -7.12 -7.73 -12.70
C TYR A 62 -6.63 -7.99 -11.26
N VAL A 63 -6.81 -9.23 -10.80
CA VAL A 63 -6.27 -9.72 -9.53
C VAL A 63 -5.09 -10.64 -9.84
N PRO A 64 -3.87 -10.30 -9.40
CA PRO A 64 -2.71 -11.17 -9.62
C PRO A 64 -2.76 -12.44 -8.78
N THR A 65 -2.11 -13.49 -9.26
CA THR A 65 -2.02 -14.78 -8.55
C THR A 65 -1.39 -14.63 -7.16
N LYS A 66 -1.62 -15.63 -6.29
CA LYS A 66 -1.12 -15.64 -4.90
C LYS A 66 0.41 -15.46 -4.84
N GLU A 67 1.14 -16.09 -5.75
CA GLU A 67 2.59 -16.00 -5.86
C GLU A 67 3.06 -14.58 -6.19
N ILE A 68 2.47 -13.95 -7.22
CA ILE A 68 2.78 -12.57 -7.62
C ILE A 68 2.41 -11.58 -6.50
N ARG A 69 1.30 -11.85 -5.80
CA ARG A 69 0.86 -11.12 -4.61
C ARG A 69 1.92 -11.18 -3.50
N ALA A 70 2.44 -12.36 -3.18
CA ALA A 70 3.49 -12.56 -2.17
C ALA A 70 4.81 -11.85 -2.55
N LEU A 71 5.25 -12.00 -3.81
CA LEU A 71 6.46 -11.31 -4.31
C LEU A 71 6.34 -9.78 -4.19
N ARG A 72 5.19 -9.22 -4.58
CA ARG A 72 4.95 -7.78 -4.44
C ARG A 72 4.91 -7.34 -2.98
N HIS A 73 4.44 -8.18 -2.06
CA HIS A 73 4.50 -7.91 -0.63
C HIS A 73 5.95 -7.81 -0.15
N LEU A 74 6.81 -8.77 -0.50
CA LEU A 74 8.24 -8.77 -0.15
C LEU A 74 8.97 -7.53 -0.68
N VAL A 75 8.79 -7.20 -1.96
CA VAL A 75 9.43 -6.02 -2.57
C VAL A 75 9.01 -4.73 -1.86
N ARG A 76 7.71 -4.59 -1.57
CA ARG A 76 7.21 -3.41 -0.84
C ARG A 76 7.75 -3.34 0.58
N HIS A 77 7.85 -4.48 1.27
CA HIS A 77 8.43 -4.56 2.60
C HIS A 77 9.90 -4.10 2.60
N ARG A 78 10.70 -4.58 1.64
CA ARG A 78 12.09 -4.13 1.47
C ARG A 78 12.20 -2.62 1.22
N ILE A 79 11.34 -2.07 0.38
CA ILE A 79 11.28 -0.61 0.12
C ILE A 79 10.92 0.14 1.40
N ALA A 80 9.96 -0.36 2.18
CA ALA A 80 9.55 0.24 3.44
C ALA A 80 10.71 0.27 4.45
N LEU A 81 11.45 -0.83 4.59
CA LEU A 81 12.65 -0.90 5.42
C LEU A 81 13.73 0.07 4.95
N GLY A 82 13.96 0.18 3.64
CA GLY A 82 14.90 1.15 3.07
C GLY A 82 14.54 2.60 3.41
N ARG A 83 13.25 2.95 3.35
CA ARG A 83 12.74 4.26 3.76
C ARG A 83 12.84 4.48 5.26
N PHE A 84 12.56 3.45 6.06
CA PHE A 84 12.72 3.50 7.51
C PHE A 84 14.18 3.78 7.89
N ARG A 85 15.12 3.05 7.29
CA ARG A 85 16.56 3.27 7.44
C ARG A 85 16.94 4.72 7.11
N ALA A 86 16.46 5.25 5.98
CA ALA A 86 16.73 6.63 5.59
C ALA A 86 16.15 7.64 6.60
N ARG A 87 14.93 7.41 7.10
CA ARG A 87 14.29 8.26 8.11
C ARG A 87 15.11 8.30 9.39
N VAL A 88 15.50 7.14 9.92
CA VAL A 88 16.33 7.05 11.14
C VAL A 88 17.66 7.78 10.95
N LYS A 89 18.30 7.60 9.79
CA LYS A 89 19.54 8.32 9.45
C LYS A 89 19.36 9.84 9.47
N THR A 90 18.25 10.34 8.92
CA THR A 90 17.93 11.77 8.95
C THR A 90 17.66 12.25 10.37
N GLN A 91 16.91 11.49 11.18
CA GLN A 91 16.65 11.83 12.58
C GLN A 91 17.94 11.97 13.38
N ILE A 92 18.87 11.01 13.25
CA ILE A 92 20.18 11.07 13.90
C ILE A 92 20.94 12.33 13.47
N LYS A 93 20.98 12.65 12.17
CA LYS A 93 21.64 13.88 11.68
C LYS A 93 21.02 15.13 12.29
N THR A 94 19.69 15.18 12.40
CA THR A 94 18.97 16.31 13.00
C THR A 94 19.33 16.48 14.48
N GLU A 95 19.36 15.38 15.24
CA GLU A 95 19.72 15.42 16.66
C GLU A 95 21.18 15.81 16.90
N LEU A 96 22.12 15.34 16.07
CA LEU A 96 23.52 15.74 16.17
C LEU A 96 23.73 17.22 15.84
N ARG A 97 22.99 17.75 14.85
CA ARG A 97 22.97 19.20 14.55
C ARG A 97 22.43 20.00 15.72
N ARG A 98 21.33 19.56 16.36
CA ARG A 98 20.77 20.21 17.55
C ARG A 98 21.78 20.31 18.69
N LYS A 99 22.62 19.30 18.87
CA LYS A 99 23.66 19.24 19.90
C LYS A 99 24.99 19.92 19.49
N ASN A 100 25.06 20.56 18.32
CA ASN A 100 26.28 21.18 17.77
C ASN A 100 27.50 20.22 17.67
N ILE A 101 27.25 18.92 17.53
CA ILE A 101 28.32 17.92 17.40
C ILE A 101 28.88 17.96 15.97
N LYS A 102 30.16 18.33 15.83
CA LYS A 102 30.88 18.32 14.55
C LYS A 102 31.46 16.93 14.27
N TYR A 103 31.50 16.54 13.00
CA TYR A 103 32.01 15.24 12.58
C TYR A 103 33.53 15.31 12.39
N PRO A 104 34.30 14.35 12.91
CA PRO A 104 35.71 14.24 12.55
C PRO A 104 35.81 13.95 11.05
N ASP A 105 36.63 14.72 10.35
CA ASP A 105 37.05 14.54 8.95
C ASP A 105 36.05 14.87 7.84
N GLY A 106 34.92 15.54 8.13
CA GLY A 106 33.97 15.95 7.09
C GLY A 106 33.25 14.80 6.35
N GLY A 107 33.56 13.55 6.69
CA GLY A 107 32.88 12.36 6.22
C GLY A 107 31.52 12.20 6.88
N GLY A 108 30.52 11.74 6.14
CA GLY A 108 29.19 11.49 6.72
C GLY A 108 29.21 10.38 7.78
N ILE A 109 28.45 10.55 8.86
CA ILE A 109 28.29 9.60 10.00
C ILE A 109 27.90 8.16 9.66
N PHE A 110 27.48 7.90 8.42
CA PHE A 110 27.06 6.57 7.97
C PHE A 110 28.03 5.96 6.95
N THR A 111 29.17 6.60 6.72
CA THR A 111 30.28 6.07 5.92
C THR A 111 31.24 5.29 6.81
N GLY A 112 32.07 4.40 6.23
CA GLY A 112 33.02 3.59 7.00
C GLY A 112 33.97 4.41 7.90
N LYS A 113 34.24 5.66 7.53
CA LYS A 113 35.05 6.61 8.32
C LYS A 113 34.31 7.20 9.54
N GLY A 114 32.98 7.14 9.55
CA GLY A 114 32.12 7.64 10.64
C GLY A 114 31.68 6.56 11.64
N LYS A 115 32.07 5.29 11.43
CA LYS A 115 31.97 4.22 12.43
C LYS A 115 33.24 4.26 13.28
N LYS A 116 33.33 5.20 14.23
CA LYS A 116 34.23 5.08 15.37
C LYS A 116 33.45 4.52 16.55
#